data_AF-A0A9C5ZH67-F1
#
_entry.id   AF-A0A9C5ZH67-F1
#
_cell.length_a   1.000
_cell.length_b   1.000
_cell.length_c   1.000
_cell.angle_alpha   90.00
_cell.angle_beta   90.00
_cell.angle_gamma   90.00
#
_symmetry.space_group_name_H-M   'P 1'
#
loop_
_entity.id
_entity.type
_entity.pdbx_description
1 polymer ?
#
loop_
_entity_poly.entity_id
_entity_poly.type
_entity_poly.pdbx_seq_one_letter_code
_entity_poly.pdbx_strand_id
1 'polypeptide(L)'
;MYGSSVWKKAFAIPAYTKDIQAAYRLCALRVCVAYRTVSENAAMVIAGMMPIDLRAKEGLYRAKFHRLSADAARQRAKQRLVEEWQERWSRAGKGRWTQRLIPDLRPWVNRQH
;
A
#
# COMPACT_ATOMS: atom_id res chain seq x y z
N MET A 1 -5.66 -1.28 10.57
CA MET A 1 -6.93 -2.03 10.42
C MET A 1 -7.16 -2.85 11.68
N TYR A 2 -8.41 -2.98 12.13
CA TYR A 2 -8.75 -3.95 13.17
C TYR A 2 -8.42 -5.37 12.67
N GLY A 3 -7.92 -6.24 13.54
CA GLY A 3 -7.53 -7.61 13.18
C GLY A 3 -6.25 -7.74 12.33
N SER A 4 -5.42 -6.70 12.21
CA SER A 4 -4.16 -6.73 11.43
C SER A 4 -3.26 -7.94 11.77
N SER A 5 -3.22 -8.36 13.04
CA SER A 5 -2.48 -9.55 13.50
C SER A 5 -2.97 -10.86 12.89
N VAL A 6 -4.29 -11.00 12.70
CA VAL A 6 -4.93 -12.17 12.07
C VAL A 6 -4.68 -12.15 10.57
N TRP A 7 -4.98 -11.02 9.94
CA TRP A 7 -4.84 -10.85 8.49
C TRP A 7 -3.39 -10.99 8.01
N LYS A 8 -2.40 -10.57 8.79
CA LYS A 8 -0.97 -10.77 8.46
C LYS A 8 -0.65 -12.22 8.09
N LYS A 9 -1.22 -13.18 8.82
CA LYS A 9 -1.01 -14.62 8.55
C LYS A 9 -1.75 -15.05 7.28
N ALA A 10 -2.97 -14.55 7.07
CA ALA A 10 -3.74 -14.84 5.85
C ALA A 10 -3.03 -14.32 4.60
N PHE A 11 -2.38 -13.15 4.66
CA PHE A 11 -1.61 -12.59 3.55
C PHE A 11 -0.34 -13.38 3.18
N ALA A 12 0.08 -14.34 4.02
CA ALA A 12 1.18 -15.24 3.67
C ALA A 12 0.75 -16.33 2.66
N ILE A 13 -0.56 -16.58 2.50
CA ILE A 13 -1.10 -17.63 1.65
C ILE A 13 -1.59 -17.01 0.33
N PRO A 14 -0.94 -17.26 -0.82
CA PRO A 14 -1.25 -16.60 -2.08
C PRO A 14 -2.68 -16.83 -2.60
N ALA A 15 -3.34 -17.91 -2.20
CA ALA A 15 -4.73 -18.19 -2.61
C ALA A 15 -5.69 -17.13 -2.05
N TYR A 16 -5.56 -16.78 -0.77
CA TYR A 16 -6.44 -15.81 -0.11
C TYR A 16 -6.17 -14.36 -0.54
N THR A 17 -4.94 -14.07 -0.98
CA THR A 17 -4.57 -12.70 -1.35
C THR A 17 -5.12 -12.29 -2.70
N LYS A 18 -5.30 -13.21 -3.65
CA LYS A 18 -5.77 -12.92 -5.00
C LYS A 18 -7.14 -12.26 -5.02
N ASP A 19 -8.12 -12.83 -4.34
CA ASP A 19 -9.49 -12.31 -4.35
C ASP A 19 -9.58 -10.95 -3.65
N ILE A 20 -8.86 -10.80 -2.53
CA ILE A 20 -8.79 -9.55 -1.80
C ILE A 20 -8.11 -8.47 -2.65
N GLN A 21 -7.02 -8.79 -3.36
CA GLN A 21 -6.34 -7.87 -4.26
C GLN A 21 -7.24 -7.47 -5.44
N ALA A 22 -8.00 -8.41 -6.01
CA ALA A 22 -8.96 -8.12 -7.07
C ALA A 22 -10.03 -7.13 -6.60
N ALA A 23 -10.61 -7.34 -5.42
CA ALA A 23 -11.56 -6.39 -4.83
C ALA A 23 -10.92 -5.03 -4.53
N TYR A 24 -9.71 -5.03 -3.96
CA TYR A 24 -8.97 -3.80 -3.64
C TYR A 24 -8.66 -2.96 -4.89
N ARG A 25 -8.31 -3.63 -5.98
CA ARG A 25 -8.09 -3.03 -7.30
C ARG A 25 -9.35 -2.36 -7.83
N LEU A 26 -10.51 -3.00 -7.71
CA LEU A 26 -11.79 -2.41 -8.14
C LEU A 26 -12.09 -1.13 -7.37
N CYS A 27 -11.83 -1.11 -6.06
CA CYS A 27 -11.94 0.11 -5.26
C CYS A 27 -10.99 1.20 -5.75
N ALA A 28 -9.72 0.87 -5.99
CA ALA A 28 -8.73 1.83 -6.49
C ALA A 28 -9.15 2.44 -7.84
N LEU A 29 -9.61 1.62 -8.79
CA LEU A 29 -10.10 2.10 -10.09
C LEU A 29 -11.28 3.06 -9.96
N ARG A 30 -12.19 2.83 -9.00
CA ARG A 30 -13.33 3.73 -8.75
C ARG A 30 -12.88 5.04 -8.12
N VAL A 31 -11.94 5.01 -7.17
CA VAL A 31 -11.40 6.21 -6.52
C VAL A 31 -10.69 7.12 -7.52
N CYS A 32 -9.92 6.56 -8.45
CA CYS A 32 -9.21 7.35 -9.47
C CYS A 32 -9.95 7.48 -10.81
N VAL A 33 -11.17 6.94 -10.93
CA VAL A 33 -11.98 6.95 -12.15
C VAL A 33 -11.18 6.46 -13.38
N ALA A 34 -10.43 5.37 -13.19
CA ALA A 34 -9.52 4.85 -14.21
C ALA A 34 -10.13 3.71 -15.03
N TYR A 35 -9.61 3.53 -16.26
CA TYR A 35 -10.00 2.43 -17.14
C TYR A 35 -9.64 1.06 -16.53
N ARG A 36 -10.45 0.04 -16.87
CA ARG A 36 -10.23 -1.35 -16.42
C ARG A 36 -8.88 -1.94 -16.83
N THR A 37 -8.23 -1.41 -17.87
CA THR A 37 -6.94 -1.88 -18.39
C THR A 37 -5.73 -1.33 -17.63
N VAL A 38 -5.92 -0.31 -16.78
CA VAL A 38 -4.85 0.23 -15.94
C VAL A 38 -4.32 -0.87 -15.02
N SER A 39 -3.00 -0.96 -14.84
CA SER A 39 -2.42 -1.99 -13.99
C SER A 39 -2.83 -1.80 -12.52
N GLU A 40 -2.86 -2.89 -11.74
CA GLU A 40 -3.22 -2.84 -10.32
C GLU A 40 -2.33 -1.87 -9.53
N ASN A 41 -1.01 -2.02 -9.65
CA ASN A 41 -0.04 -1.14 -8.97
C ASN A 41 -0.23 0.32 -9.38
N ALA A 42 -0.44 0.61 -10.66
CA ALA A 42 -0.67 1.97 -11.14
C ALA A 42 -1.98 2.56 -10.58
N ALA A 43 -3.07 1.79 -10.60
CA ALA A 43 -4.36 2.23 -10.06
C ALA A 43 -4.25 2.58 -8.57
N MET A 44 -3.56 1.74 -7.78
CA MET A 44 -3.30 1.98 -6.36
C MET A 44 -2.46 3.24 -6.13
N VAL A 45 -1.41 3.44 -6.92
CA VAL A 45 -0.56 4.65 -6.84
C VAL A 45 -1.38 5.90 -7.15
N ILE A 46 -2.11 5.93 -8.27
CA ILE A 46 -2.92 7.09 -8.67
C ILE A 46 -3.97 7.40 -7.59
N ALA A 47 -4.64 6.37 -7.07
CA ALA A 47 -5.63 6.51 -6.01
C ALA A 47 -5.03 6.89 -4.64
N GLY A 48 -3.70 6.85 -4.47
CA GLY A 48 -3.05 7.04 -3.17
C GLY A 48 -3.36 5.91 -2.18
N MET A 49 -3.80 4.75 -2.68
CA MET A 49 -4.24 3.62 -1.89
C MET A 49 -3.08 2.63 -1.70
N MET A 50 -2.50 2.61 -0.50
CA MET A 50 -1.42 1.67 -0.17
C MET A 50 -1.90 0.22 -0.25
N PRO A 51 -1.13 -0.69 -0.89
CA PRO A 51 -1.49 -2.11 -1.01
C PRO A 51 -1.94 -2.72 0.31
N ILE A 52 -3.01 -3.50 0.24
CA ILE A 52 -3.70 -4.03 1.43
C ILE A 52 -2.82 -4.97 2.26
N ASP A 53 -1.91 -5.71 1.62
CA ASP A 53 -0.93 -6.56 2.27
C ASP A 53 0.06 -5.75 3.11
N LEU A 54 0.52 -4.60 2.60
CA LEU A 54 1.35 -3.67 3.36
C LEU A 54 0.55 -3.05 4.51
N ARG A 55 -0.70 -2.66 4.26
CA ARG A 55 -1.57 -2.10 5.30
C ARG A 55 -1.82 -3.09 6.45
N ALA A 56 -1.85 -4.39 6.17
CA ALA A 56 -1.94 -5.42 7.19
C ALA A 56 -0.66 -5.57 8.04
N LYS A 57 0.51 -5.13 7.55
CA LYS A 57 1.77 -5.11 8.31
C LYS A 57 1.89 -3.92 9.26
N GLU A 58 0.97 -2.95 9.22
CA GLU A 58 1.05 -1.73 10.04
C GLU A 58 1.18 -2.03 11.54
N GLY A 59 0.38 -2.96 12.07
CA GLY A 59 0.45 -3.34 13.48
C GLY A 59 1.82 -3.93 13.88
N LEU A 60 2.44 -4.70 12.99
CA LEU A 60 3.78 -5.26 13.20
C LEU A 60 4.82 -4.13 13.30
N TYR A 61 4.79 -3.17 12.38
CA TYR A 61 5.74 -2.08 12.40
C TYR A 61 5.56 -1.18 13.62
N ARG A 62 4.31 -0.91 14.04
CA ARG A 62 4.04 -0.18 15.27
C ARG A 62 4.60 -0.91 16.49
N ALA A 63 4.38 -2.23 16.58
CA ALA A 63 4.94 -3.05 17.67
C ALA A 63 6.47 -3.09 17.65
N LYS A 64 7.11 -3.04 16.47
CA LYS A 64 8.58 -2.96 16.36
C LYS A 64 9.13 -1.67 16.97
N PHE A 65 8.36 -0.59 16.95
CA PHE A 65 8.72 0.71 17.50
C PHE A 65 8.04 1.01 18.84
N HIS A 66 7.62 -0.01 19.59
CA HIS A 66 6.91 0.14 20.88
C HIS A 66 7.66 0.96 21.94
N ARG A 67 8.98 1.11 21.82
CA ARG A 67 9.80 1.92 22.74
C ARG A 67 9.63 3.43 22.54
N LEU A 68 9.05 3.85 21.42
CA LEU A 68 8.74 5.26 21.13
C LEU A 68 7.36 5.61 21.67
N SER A 69 7.05 6.91 21.75
CA SER A 69 5.67 7.35 21.96
C SER A 69 4.74 6.77 20.88
N ALA A 70 3.46 6.61 21.20
CA ALA A 70 2.49 6.03 20.27
C ALA A 70 2.48 6.76 18.90
N ASP A 71 2.59 8.08 18.91
CA ASP A 71 2.65 8.90 17.70
C ASP A 71 3.95 8.71 16.92
N ALA A 72 5.10 8.68 17.60
CA ALA A 72 6.37 8.44 16.95
C ALA A 72 6.46 7.02 16.37
N ALA A 73 5.93 6.01 17.08
CA ALA A 73 5.82 4.64 16.59
C ALA A 73 4.92 4.55 15.36
N ARG A 74 3.79 5.26 15.36
CA ARG A 74 2.87 5.36 14.21
C ARG A 74 3.54 5.99 13.01
N GLN A 75 4.23 7.11 13.20
CA GLN A 75 4.89 7.84 12.12
C GLN A 75 6.02 7.00 11.50
N ARG A 76 6.83 6.35 12.34
CA ARG A 76 7.93 5.49 11.89
C ARG A 76 7.41 4.23 11.19
N ALA A 77 6.32 3.65 11.67
CA ALA A 77 5.63 2.57 10.97
C ALA A 77 5.11 3.00 9.59
N LYS A 78 4.50 4.19 9.50
CA LYS A 78 4.04 4.76 8.23
C LYS A 78 5.19 4.97 7.24
N GLN A 79 6.32 5.51 7.70
CA GLN A 79 7.52 5.68 6.88
C GLN A 79 8.02 4.35 6.32
N ARG A 80 8.15 3.32 7.17
CA ARG A 80 8.56 1.99 6.73
C ARG A 80 7.62 1.35 5.70
N LEU A 81 6.31 1.55 5.88
CA LEU A 81 5.32 1.07 4.92
C LEU A 81 5.44 1.77 3.56
N VAL A 82 5.68 3.08 3.56
CA VAL A 82 5.87 3.85 2.34
C VAL A 82 7.18 3.48 1.65
N GLU A 83 8.26 3.23 2.40
CA GLU A 83 9.52 2.69 1.85
C GLU A 83 9.30 1.35 1.14
N GLU A 84 8.65 0.40 1.80
CA GLU A 84 8.36 -0.92 1.22
C GLU A 84 7.44 -0.81 -0.01
N TRP A 85 6.48 0.12 0.02
CA TRP A 85 5.63 0.41 -1.14
C TRP A 85 6.43 1.02 -2.30
N GLN A 86 7.34 1.95 -2.01
CA GLN A 86 8.22 2.56 -3.00
C GLN A 86 9.11 1.51 -3.66
N GLU A 87 9.70 0.59 -2.89
CA GLU A 87 10.50 -0.52 -3.45
C GLU A 87 9.66 -1.41 -4.38
N ARG A 88 8.44 -1.76 -3.96
CA ARG A 88 7.49 -2.52 -4.79
C ARG A 88 7.13 -1.77 -6.06
N TRP A 89 6.96 -0.45 -5.99
CA TRP A 89 6.69 0.38 -7.15
C TRP A 89 7.87 0.47 -8.10
N SER A 90 9.07 0.66 -7.55
CA SER A 90 10.32 0.70 -8.31
C SER A 90 10.57 -0.58 -9.11
N ARG A 91 10.26 -1.73 -8.51
CA ARG A 91 10.43 -3.07 -9.11
C ARG A 91 9.27 -3.52 -10.01
N ALA A 92 8.15 -2.80 -10.04
CA ALA A 92 6.98 -3.22 -10.80
C ALA A 92 7.25 -3.17 -12.31
N GLY A 93 7.06 -4.30 -13.01
CA GLY A 93 7.17 -4.35 -14.47
C GLY A 93 5.98 -3.70 -15.21
N LYS A 94 4.82 -3.58 -14.55
CA LYS A 94 3.60 -2.99 -15.11
C LYS A 94 3.38 -1.58 -14.57
N GLY A 95 2.85 -0.68 -15.39
CA GLY A 95 2.62 0.72 -15.00
C GLY A 95 3.84 1.63 -15.17
N ARG A 96 4.77 1.28 -16.06
CA ARG A 96 6.00 2.05 -16.31
C ARG A 96 5.76 3.50 -16.72
N TRP A 97 4.70 3.76 -17.48
CA TRP A 97 4.33 5.13 -17.83
C TRP A 97 3.95 5.96 -16.60
N THR A 98 3.07 5.42 -15.75
CA THR A 98 2.72 6.04 -14.47
C THR A 98 3.92 6.17 -13.53
N GLN A 99 4.87 5.24 -13.56
CA GLN A 99 6.10 5.31 -12.77
C GLN A 99 7.01 6.45 -13.24
N ARG A 100 7.02 6.73 -14.55
CA ARG A 100 7.74 7.89 -15.10
C ARG A 100 7.13 9.21 -14.63
N LEU A 101 5.81 9.27 -14.46
CA LEU A 101 5.11 10.46 -13.97
C LEU A 101 5.19 10.62 -12.45
N ILE A 102 5.09 9.52 -11.70
CA ILE A 102 5.12 9.49 -10.23
C ILE A 102 6.25 8.54 -9.80
N PRO A 103 7.51 9.01 -9.81
CA PRO A 103 8.64 8.18 -9.42
C PRO A 103 8.75 8.02 -7.90
N ASP A 104 8.41 9.05 -7.11
CA ASP A 104 8.40 9.02 -5.65
C ASP A 104 6.97 9.10 -5.10
N LEU A 105 6.60 8.12 -4.28
CA LEU A 105 5.29 8.01 -3.66
C LEU A 105 5.14 8.91 -2.43
N ARG A 106 6.23 9.31 -1.76
CA ARG A 106 6.17 10.10 -0.52
C ARG A 106 5.40 11.42 -0.65
N PRO A 107 5.68 12.29 -1.63
CA PRO A 107 4.91 13.52 -1.80
C PRO A 107 3.47 13.23 -2.22
N TRP A 108 3.26 12.19 -3.03
CA TRP A 108 1.94 11.82 -3.55
C TRP A 108 0.99 11.33 -2.45
N VAL A 109 1.48 10.49 -1.54
CA VAL A 109 0.69 9.90 -0.45
C VAL A 109 0.46 10.89 0.70
N ASN A 110 1.33 11.88 0.85
CA ASN A 110 1.21 12.92 1.89
C ASN A 110 0.62 14.24 1.37
N ARG A 111 0.09 14.26 0.15
CA ARG A 111 -0.59 15.44 -0.38
C ARG A 111 -1.75 15.84 0.53
N GLN A 112 -1.85 17.11 0.85
CA GLN A 112 -3.05 17.67 1.46
C GLN A 112 -4.09 17.88 0.34
N HIS A 113 -5.33 17.50 0.63
CA HIS A 113 -6.48 17.70 -0.26
C HIS A 113 -7.17 19.00 0.09
#